data_AF-A0A6P3Z7V5-F1
#
_entry.id   AF-A0A6P3Z7V5-F1
#
_cell.length_a   1.000
_cell.length_b   1.000
_cell.length_c   1.000
_cell.angle_alpha   90.00
_cell.angle_beta   90.00
_cell.angle_gamma   90.00
#
_symmetry.space_group_name_H-M   'P 1'
#
loop_
_entity.id
_entity.type
_entity.pdbx_description
1 polymer ?
#
loop_
_entity_poly.entity_id
_entity_poly.type
_entity_poly.pdbx_seq_one_letter_code
_entity_poly.pdbx_strand_id
1 'polypeptide(L)'
;MNYDCYILRKKHFDPVALKSLKVLHGRVVEWLLSKCPLLERLKVAGSDKLINSRISGVPNLKHFEIRRCINIKKVEICAAQNLVSLYSLSTYPYEFILRNVPKLVDLHIDTDFGSDSDEDLGRTFTLLSSCLSQLQILHLDLLLQPHVWNLEYPTLTNLKHLKLTLSATENLNLLL
;
A
#
# COMPACT_ATOMS: atom_id res chain seq x y z
N MET A 1 -0.51 -19.70 -10.88
CA MET A 1 0.69 -18.89 -11.21
C MET A 1 1.85 -19.39 -10.37
N ASN A 2 2.85 -20.02 -11.01
CA ASN A 2 4.08 -20.45 -10.36
C ASN A 2 4.82 -19.21 -9.85
N TYR A 3 5.00 -19.10 -8.53
CA TYR A 3 5.89 -18.12 -7.96
C TYR A 3 7.17 -18.86 -7.59
N ASP A 4 8.24 -18.64 -8.36
CA ASP A 4 9.59 -19.03 -7.95
C ASP A 4 9.90 -18.31 -6.63
N CYS A 5 9.69 -19.02 -5.54
CA CYS A 5 9.98 -18.52 -4.19
C CYS A 5 11.40 -18.96 -3.85
N TYR A 6 12.35 -18.04 -4.01
CA TYR A 6 13.71 -18.25 -3.57
C TYR A 6 13.75 -18.24 -2.03
N ILE A 7 14.01 -19.40 -1.42
CA ILE A 7 14.32 -19.47 0.01
C ILE A 7 15.76 -18.98 0.17
N LEU A 8 15.92 -17.69 0.49
CA LEU A 8 17.23 -17.12 0.82
C LEU A 8 17.69 -17.65 2.18
N ARG A 9 18.58 -18.66 2.16
CA ARG A 9 19.31 -19.08 3.35
C ARG A 9 20.40 -18.05 3.65
N LYS A 10 20.54 -17.65 4.92
CA LYS A 10 21.48 -16.63 5.43
C LYS A 10 22.94 -16.75 4.93
N LYS A 11 23.35 -17.92 4.43
CA LYS A 11 24.71 -18.23 3.94
C LYS A 11 24.97 -17.84 2.47
N HIS A 12 23.94 -17.54 1.68
CA HIS A 12 24.05 -17.19 0.25
C HIS A 12 23.49 -15.80 -0.06
N PHE A 13 23.36 -14.96 0.96
CA PHE A 13 22.68 -13.68 0.90
C PHE A 13 23.64 -12.58 1.31
N ASP A 14 24.00 -11.72 0.36
CA ASP A 14 24.64 -10.45 0.66
C ASP A 14 23.55 -9.37 0.81
N PRO A 15 23.22 -8.94 2.04
CA PRO A 15 22.23 -7.89 2.25
C PRO A 15 22.65 -6.56 1.64
N VAL A 16 23.94 -6.29 1.50
CA VAL A 16 24.45 -5.00 1.04
C VAL A 16 24.24 -4.83 -0.47
N ALA A 17 24.36 -5.91 -1.24
CA ALA A 17 24.17 -5.87 -2.70
C ALA A 17 22.69 -5.94 -3.15
N LEU A 18 21.75 -6.19 -2.22
CA LEU A 18 20.37 -6.51 -2.58
C LEU A 18 19.55 -5.27 -2.95
N LYS A 19 19.03 -5.24 -4.18
CA LYS A 19 18.18 -4.15 -4.69
C LYS A 19 16.68 -4.47 -4.75
N SER A 20 16.31 -5.74 -4.84
CA SER A 20 14.91 -6.15 -5.03
C SER A 20 14.64 -7.46 -4.32
N LEU A 21 13.52 -7.54 -3.59
CA LEU A 21 13.13 -8.76 -2.89
C LEU A 21 11.61 -8.94 -2.80
N LYS A 22 11.17 -10.20 -2.91
CA LYS A 22 9.84 -10.66 -2.49
C LYS A 22 9.98 -11.53 -1.25
N VAL A 23 9.23 -11.23 -0.20
CA VAL A 23 9.18 -12.02 1.03
C VAL A 23 7.78 -12.53 1.32
N LEU A 24 7.72 -13.75 1.86
CA LEU A 24 6.48 -14.36 2.34
C LEU A 24 6.30 -14.24 3.86
N HIS A 25 7.38 -13.92 4.58
CA HIS A 25 7.38 -13.89 6.04
C HIS A 25 7.54 -12.46 6.56
N GLY A 26 6.44 -11.82 7.00
CA GLY A 26 6.38 -10.40 7.39
C GLY A 26 7.35 -9.95 8.49
N ARG A 27 7.69 -10.81 9.47
CA ARG A 27 8.64 -10.46 10.55
C ARG A 27 10.03 -10.00 10.08
N VAL A 28 10.40 -10.26 8.83
CA VAL A 28 11.73 -9.88 8.31
C VAL A 28 11.73 -8.51 7.64
N VAL A 29 10.59 -7.85 7.47
CA VAL A 29 10.46 -6.58 6.74
C VAL A 29 11.33 -5.48 7.36
N GLU A 30 11.18 -5.22 8.66
CA GLU A 30 11.98 -4.20 9.36
C GLU A 30 13.48 -4.52 9.34
N TRP A 31 13.81 -5.81 9.45
CA TRP A 31 15.20 -6.26 9.35
C TRP A 31 15.78 -6.01 7.96
N LEU A 32 15.03 -6.29 6.90
CA LEU A 32 15.46 -6.02 5.52
C LEU A 32 15.66 -4.54 5.27
N LEU A 33 14.70 -3.72 5.69
CA LEU A 33 14.77 -2.27 5.54
C LEU A 33 15.94 -1.66 6.30
N SER A 34 16.33 -2.25 7.44
CA SER A 34 17.47 -1.77 8.24
C SER A 34 18.84 -2.35 7.80
N LYS A 35 18.86 -3.54 7.20
CA LYS A 35 20.12 -4.24 6.84
C LYS A 35 20.45 -4.24 5.36
N CYS A 36 19.50 -3.91 4.48
CA CYS A 36 19.70 -3.87 3.04
C CYS A 36 19.72 -2.42 2.56
N PRO A 37 20.87 -1.71 2.68
CA PRO A 37 20.94 -0.29 2.37
C PRO A 37 20.65 0.01 0.89
N LEU A 38 20.88 -0.93 -0.03
CA LEU A 38 20.62 -0.74 -1.47
C LEU A 38 19.21 -1.18 -1.90
N LEU A 39 18.34 -1.57 -0.96
CA LEU A 39 17.03 -2.12 -1.28
C LEU A 39 16.11 -1.05 -1.89
N GLU A 40 15.85 -1.18 -3.19
CA GLU A 40 14.99 -0.27 -3.94
C GLU A 40 13.56 -0.81 -4.09
N ARG A 41 13.37 -2.13 -4.06
CA ARG A 41 12.08 -2.78 -4.26
C ARG A 41 11.83 -3.83 -3.19
N LEU A 42 10.74 -3.71 -2.45
CA LEU A 42 10.33 -4.70 -1.47
C LEU A 42 8.86 -5.07 -1.67
N LYS A 43 8.60 -6.36 -1.82
CA LYS A 43 7.27 -6.94 -1.89
C LYS A 43 7.07 -7.91 -0.74
N VAL A 44 6.01 -7.73 0.03
CA VAL A 44 5.53 -8.69 1.03
C VAL A 44 4.26 -9.32 0.48
N ALA A 45 4.23 -10.64 0.34
CA ALA A 45 3.09 -11.34 -0.24
C ALA A 45 2.67 -12.54 0.59
N GLY A 46 1.38 -12.68 0.89
CA GLY A 46 0.84 -13.89 1.52
C GLY A 46 1.26 -14.08 2.99
N SER A 47 1.72 -13.01 3.66
CA SER A 47 2.22 -13.12 5.02
C SER A 47 1.09 -13.06 6.03
N ASP A 48 0.97 -14.09 6.86
CA ASP A 48 0.13 -14.11 8.08
C ASP A 48 0.85 -13.49 9.29
N LYS A 49 2.17 -13.23 9.18
CA LYS A 49 3.01 -12.65 10.25
C LYS A 49 3.30 -11.15 10.08
N LEU A 50 2.68 -10.49 9.09
CA LEU A 50 2.77 -9.04 8.94
C LEU A 50 1.55 -8.45 9.64
N ILE A 51 1.72 -7.97 10.88
CA ILE A 51 0.62 -7.45 11.69
C ILE A 51 0.66 -5.92 11.68
N ASN A 52 1.77 -5.36 12.16
CA ASN A 52 2.06 -3.94 12.09
C ASN A 52 3.30 -3.76 11.21
N SER A 53 3.29 -2.77 10.33
CA SER A 53 4.43 -2.43 9.49
C SER A 53 4.69 -0.95 9.58
N ARG A 54 5.86 -0.58 10.10
CA ARG A 54 6.33 0.81 10.07
C ARG A 54 7.51 0.93 9.13
N ILE A 55 7.37 1.78 8.13
CA ILE A 55 8.41 2.09 7.17
C ILE A 55 8.83 3.53 7.41
N SER A 56 10.01 3.70 8.00
CA SER A 56 10.59 5.01 8.28
C SER A 56 12.10 4.96 8.07
N GLY A 57 12.67 6.06 7.57
CA GLY A 57 14.12 6.17 7.41
C GLY A 57 14.71 5.20 6.39
N VAL A 58 13.99 4.91 5.30
CA VAL A 58 14.40 3.99 4.23
C VAL A 58 14.77 4.77 2.96
N PRO A 59 15.97 5.38 2.90
CA PRO A 59 16.28 6.36 1.87
C PRO A 59 16.31 5.76 0.46
N ASN A 60 16.58 4.47 0.28
CA ASN A 60 16.73 3.89 -1.07
C ASN A 60 15.48 3.18 -1.59
N LEU A 61 14.46 2.98 -0.75
CA LEU A 61 13.25 2.27 -1.15
C LEU A 61 12.42 3.11 -2.13
N LYS A 62 12.23 2.59 -3.35
CA LYS A 62 11.49 3.22 -4.43
C LYS A 62 10.13 2.58 -4.67
N HIS A 63 10.03 1.27 -4.45
CA HIS A 63 8.80 0.51 -4.69
C HIS A 63 8.50 -0.38 -3.50
N PHE A 64 7.31 -0.22 -2.93
CA PHE A 64 6.86 -1.05 -1.82
C PHE A 64 5.51 -1.68 -2.13
N GLU A 65 5.40 -2.99 -1.93
CA GLU A 65 4.15 -3.71 -2.13
C GLU A 65 3.81 -4.58 -0.91
N ILE A 66 2.57 -4.50 -0.47
CA ILE A 66 1.92 -5.44 0.44
C ILE A 66 0.77 -6.10 -0.31
N ARG A 67 0.80 -7.42 -0.46
CA ARG A 67 -0.23 -8.17 -1.19
C ARG A 67 -0.73 -9.37 -0.40
N ARG A 68 -2.04 -9.51 -0.24
CA ARG A 68 -2.68 -10.72 0.31
C ARG A 68 -2.11 -11.11 1.69
N CYS A 69 -1.80 -10.11 2.52
CA CYS A 69 -1.34 -10.33 3.88
C CYS A 69 -2.56 -10.24 4.81
N ILE A 70 -2.91 -11.35 5.47
CA ILE A 70 -4.24 -11.53 6.05
C ILE A 70 -4.41 -10.98 7.47
N ASN A 71 -3.32 -10.69 8.17
CA ASN A 71 -3.35 -10.27 9.59
C ASN A 71 -2.88 -8.82 9.80
N ILE A 72 -2.83 -8.03 8.73
CA ILE A 72 -2.41 -6.62 8.83
C ILE A 72 -3.45 -5.85 9.61
N LYS A 73 -2.98 -5.11 10.61
CA LYS A 73 -3.77 -4.18 11.41
C LYS A 73 -3.35 -2.74 11.19
N LYS A 74 -2.08 -2.50 10.90
CA LYS A 74 -1.53 -1.16 10.70
C LYS A 74 -0.40 -1.13 9.69
N VAL A 75 -0.45 -0.18 8.76
CA VAL A 75 0.66 0.18 7.87
C VAL A 75 0.93 1.67 8.03
N GLU A 76 2.13 2.01 8.50
CA GLU A 76 2.60 3.38 8.63
C GLU A 76 3.81 3.59 7.73
N ILE A 77 3.72 4.54 6.81
CA ILE A 77 4.81 4.94 5.93
C ILE A 77 5.11 6.41 6.15
N CYS A 78 6.29 6.68 6.73
CA CYS A 78 6.72 7.99 7.16
C CYS A 78 8.11 8.30 6.61
N ALA A 79 8.35 9.53 6.13
CA ALA A 79 9.67 10.00 5.71
C ALA A 79 10.36 9.10 4.65
N ALA A 80 9.59 8.50 3.75
CA ALA A 80 10.10 7.69 2.64
C ALA A 80 10.37 8.58 1.42
N GLN A 81 11.50 9.30 1.45
CA GLN A 81 11.83 10.38 0.52
C GLN A 81 11.97 9.97 -0.96
N ASN A 82 12.25 8.68 -1.20
CA ASN A 82 12.46 8.16 -2.55
C ASN A 82 11.38 7.16 -2.98
N LEU A 83 10.31 6.98 -2.18
CA LEU A 83 9.21 6.11 -2.55
C LEU A 83 8.45 6.70 -3.73
N VAL A 84 8.43 5.96 -4.84
CA VAL A 84 7.81 6.34 -6.11
C VAL A 84 6.49 5.60 -6.33
N SER A 85 6.43 4.33 -5.92
CA SER A 85 5.27 3.47 -6.10
C SER A 85 4.95 2.72 -4.80
N LEU A 86 3.66 2.70 -4.47
CA LEU A 86 3.12 2.04 -3.30
C LEU A 86 1.89 1.22 -3.67
N TYR A 87 1.92 -0.06 -3.31
CA TYR A 87 0.78 -0.96 -3.40
C TYR A 87 0.49 -1.51 -2.01
N SER A 88 -0.73 -1.33 -1.51
CA SER A 88 -1.16 -1.91 -0.24
C SER A 88 -2.61 -2.32 -0.32
N LEU A 89 -2.85 -3.63 -0.53
CA LEU A 89 -4.18 -4.21 -0.43
C LEU A 89 -4.24 -5.26 0.69
N SER A 90 -5.33 -5.23 1.43
CA SER A 90 -5.68 -6.14 2.51
C SER A 90 -7.04 -6.77 2.26
N THR A 91 -7.25 -7.99 2.76
CA THR A 91 -8.57 -8.63 2.75
C THR A 91 -9.47 -8.08 3.85
N TYR A 92 -8.86 -7.55 4.91
CA TYR A 92 -9.57 -7.02 6.06
C TYR A 92 -9.18 -5.56 6.27
N PRO A 93 -10.10 -4.77 6.83
CA PRO A 93 -9.81 -3.39 7.15
C PRO A 93 -8.61 -3.20 8.07
N TYR A 94 -7.86 -2.12 7.85
CA TYR A 94 -6.62 -1.86 8.59
C TYR A 94 -6.32 -0.36 8.67
N GLU A 95 -5.60 0.05 9.71
CA GLU A 95 -5.15 1.43 9.85
C GLU A 95 -4.03 1.73 8.84
N PHE A 96 -4.19 2.76 8.03
CA PHE A 96 -3.17 3.19 7.07
C PHE A 96 -2.76 4.64 7.31
N ILE A 97 -1.46 4.87 7.43
CA ILE A 97 -0.88 6.20 7.66
C ILE A 97 0.18 6.46 6.60
N LEU A 98 0.08 7.61 5.93
CA LEU A 98 1.03 8.06 4.92
C LEU A 98 1.47 9.50 5.24
N ARG A 99 2.76 9.72 5.47
CA ARG A 99 3.30 11.05 5.80
C ARG A 99 4.65 11.29 5.13
N ASN A 100 4.82 12.48 4.55
CA ASN A 100 6.09 12.95 3.98
C ASN A 100 6.68 11.96 2.95
N VAL A 101 5.94 11.79 1.85
CA VAL A 101 6.29 10.94 0.70
C VAL A 101 6.32 11.75 -0.61
N PRO A 102 7.20 12.76 -0.73
CA PRO A 102 7.12 13.78 -1.77
C PRO A 102 7.29 13.28 -3.21
N LYS A 103 7.81 12.06 -3.41
CA LYS A 103 8.05 11.48 -4.73
C LYS A 103 7.04 10.40 -5.12
N LEU A 104 6.01 10.18 -4.32
CA LEU A 104 5.00 9.16 -4.59
C LEU A 104 4.14 9.58 -5.78
N VAL A 105 4.27 8.87 -6.91
CA VAL A 105 3.53 9.17 -8.14
C VAL A 105 2.54 8.07 -8.52
N ASP A 106 2.71 6.86 -7.98
CA ASP A 106 1.90 5.68 -8.29
C ASP A 106 1.43 5.04 -6.98
N LEU A 107 0.11 5.04 -6.78
CA LEU A 107 -0.51 4.58 -5.55
C LEU A 107 -1.67 3.64 -5.85
N HIS A 108 -1.66 2.49 -5.19
CA HIS A 108 -2.74 1.53 -5.20
C HIS A 108 -3.08 1.11 -3.77
N ILE A 109 -4.28 1.45 -3.30
CA ILE A 109 -4.77 1.17 -1.95
C ILE A 109 -6.24 0.77 -1.95
N ASP A 110 -6.64 0.00 -0.94
CA ASP A 110 -8.05 -0.11 -0.55
C ASP A 110 -8.51 1.21 0.07
N THR A 111 -9.82 1.45 0.05
CA THR A 111 -10.44 2.54 0.85
C THR A 111 -11.01 2.06 2.18
N ASP A 112 -11.10 0.74 2.39
CA ASP A 112 -11.62 0.15 3.62
C ASP A 112 -10.54 0.13 4.71
N PHE A 113 -10.58 1.16 5.57
CA PHE A 113 -9.64 1.33 6.69
C PHE A 113 -10.25 0.97 8.06
N GLY A 114 -11.36 0.23 8.09
CA GLY A 114 -11.89 -0.37 9.31
C GLY A 114 -12.82 0.53 10.10
N SER A 115 -13.52 1.41 9.38
CA SER A 115 -14.60 2.18 9.94
C SER A 115 -15.95 1.71 9.43
N ASP A 116 -16.90 1.53 10.35
CA ASP A 116 -18.32 1.30 10.05
C ASP A 116 -19.01 2.56 9.47
N SER A 117 -18.27 3.47 8.83
CA SER A 117 -18.78 4.78 8.40
C SER A 117 -18.78 4.92 6.88
N ASP A 118 -19.86 5.49 6.34
CA ASP A 118 -20.05 5.82 4.92
C ASP A 118 -19.03 6.84 4.33
N GLU A 119 -17.97 7.19 5.06
CA GLU A 119 -17.01 8.26 4.74
C GLU A 119 -15.64 7.75 4.26
N ASP A 120 -15.50 6.45 3.98
CA ASP A 120 -14.22 5.80 3.67
C ASP A 120 -13.43 6.51 2.54
N LEU A 121 -14.13 7.01 1.53
CA LEU A 121 -13.51 7.75 0.43
C LEU A 121 -13.03 9.15 0.85
N GLY A 122 -13.79 9.88 1.67
CA GLY A 122 -13.38 11.18 2.21
C GLY A 122 -12.17 11.06 3.14
N ARG A 123 -12.12 9.99 3.94
CA ARG A 123 -10.96 9.65 4.79
C ARG A 123 -9.73 9.31 3.95
N THR A 124 -9.93 8.55 2.87
CA THR A 124 -8.87 8.25 1.90
C THR A 124 -8.27 9.55 1.34
N PHE A 125 -9.08 10.49 0.88
CA PHE A 125 -8.56 11.75 0.35
C PHE A 125 -7.90 12.63 1.42
N THR A 126 -8.41 12.62 2.65
CA THR A 126 -7.77 13.30 3.79
C THR A 126 -6.38 12.74 4.07
N LEU A 127 -6.26 11.41 4.08
CA LEU A 127 -4.98 10.69 4.22
C LEU A 127 -4.00 11.05 3.10
N LEU A 128 -4.50 11.14 1.86
CA LEU A 128 -3.66 11.41 0.69
C LEU A 128 -3.31 12.87 0.51
N SER A 129 -3.94 13.80 1.24
CA SER A 129 -3.78 15.25 1.10
C SER A 129 -2.33 15.72 0.95
N SER A 130 -1.40 15.10 1.67
CA SER A 130 0.04 15.42 1.62
C SER A 130 0.77 15.01 0.34
N CYS A 131 0.14 14.22 -0.53
CA CYS A 131 0.73 13.71 -1.76
C CYS A 131 -0.13 13.86 -3.03
N LEU A 132 -1.36 14.38 -2.91
CA LEU A 132 -2.29 14.53 -4.04
C LEU A 132 -1.68 15.29 -5.22
N SER A 133 -0.90 16.34 -4.95
CA SER A 133 -0.32 17.17 -6.00
C SER A 133 0.78 16.48 -6.79
N GLN A 134 1.41 15.41 -6.30
CA GLN A 134 2.43 14.68 -7.07
C GLN A 134 1.92 13.37 -7.71
N LEU A 135 0.77 12.86 -7.26
CA LEU A 135 0.21 11.60 -7.78
C LEU A 135 -0.11 11.71 -9.27
N GLN A 136 0.34 10.72 -10.04
CA GLN A 136 0.08 10.58 -11.48
C GLN A 136 -0.79 9.36 -11.78
N ILE A 137 -0.69 8.31 -10.97
CA ILE A 137 -1.48 7.09 -11.07
C ILE A 137 -2.10 6.83 -9.69
N LEU A 138 -3.43 6.75 -9.67
CA LEU A 138 -4.19 6.43 -8.46
C LEU A 138 -5.13 5.27 -8.78
N HIS A 139 -4.96 4.18 -8.06
CA HIS A 139 -5.86 3.05 -8.07
C HIS A 139 -6.49 2.91 -6.67
N LEU A 140 -7.80 3.08 -6.60
CA LEU A 140 -8.59 2.82 -5.39
C LEU A 140 -9.45 1.58 -5.57
N ASP A 141 -9.34 0.63 -4.64
CA ASP A 141 -10.28 -0.48 -4.50
C ASP A 141 -11.36 -0.07 -3.48
N LEU A 142 -12.56 0.17 -3.99
CA LEU A 142 -13.71 0.70 -3.27
C LEU A 142 -14.69 -0.42 -2.91
N LEU A 143 -15.20 -0.39 -1.69
CA LEU A 143 -16.40 -1.11 -1.30
C LEU A 143 -17.61 -0.24 -1.67
N LEU A 144 -18.53 -0.76 -2.50
CA LEU A 144 -19.74 -0.02 -2.85
C LEU A 144 -20.66 0.09 -1.63
N GLN A 145 -20.83 1.32 -1.13
CA GLN A 145 -21.83 1.64 -0.11
C GLN A 145 -22.91 2.57 -0.69
N PRO A 146 -24.17 2.50 -0.23
CA PRO A 146 -25.30 3.26 -0.81
C PRO A 146 -25.20 4.79 -0.65
N HIS A 147 -24.17 5.30 0.03
CA HIS A 147 -24.08 6.71 0.44
C HIS A 147 -22.82 7.43 -0.07
N VAL A 148 -22.04 6.82 -0.99
CA VAL A 148 -20.79 7.39 -1.55
C VAL A 148 -21.02 8.64 -2.44
N TRP A 149 -22.27 9.06 -2.65
CA TRP A 149 -22.62 9.97 -3.74
C TRP A 149 -22.47 11.48 -3.48
N ASN A 150 -22.07 11.92 -2.28
CA ASN A 150 -22.06 13.36 -1.93
C ASN A 150 -20.76 13.88 -1.28
N LEU A 151 -19.59 13.46 -1.76
CA LEU A 151 -18.30 13.96 -1.27
C LEU A 151 -17.73 15.05 -2.18
N GLU A 152 -17.24 16.14 -1.59
CA GLU A 152 -16.36 17.09 -2.29
C GLU A 152 -14.99 16.43 -2.47
N TYR A 153 -14.63 16.18 -3.73
CA TYR A 153 -13.37 15.55 -4.07
C TYR A 153 -12.26 16.58 -4.23
N PRO A 154 -11.04 16.32 -3.70
CA PRO A 154 -9.94 17.24 -3.90
C PRO A 154 -9.48 17.24 -5.36
N THR A 155 -8.92 18.36 -5.79
CA THR A 155 -8.36 18.48 -7.15
C THR A 155 -7.10 17.63 -7.29
N LEU A 156 -7.14 16.67 -8.22
CA LEU A 156 -6.02 15.76 -8.53
C LEU A 156 -5.19 16.31 -9.70
N THR A 157 -4.48 17.43 -9.46
CA THR A 157 -3.92 18.31 -10.50
C THR A 157 -2.92 17.66 -11.45
N ASN A 158 -2.15 16.67 -11.01
CA ASN A 158 -1.13 15.98 -11.83
C ASN A 158 -1.54 14.56 -12.22
N LEU A 159 -2.77 14.15 -11.90
CA LEU A 159 -3.23 12.79 -12.13
C LEU A 159 -3.44 12.55 -13.62
N LYS A 160 -2.81 11.48 -14.12
CA LYS A 160 -2.90 11.03 -15.52
C LYS A 160 -3.80 9.82 -15.67
N HIS A 161 -3.83 8.96 -14.64
CA HIS A 161 -4.62 7.73 -14.62
C HIS A 161 -5.32 7.58 -13.27
N LEU A 162 -6.65 7.48 -13.32
CA LEU A 162 -7.49 7.08 -12.21
C LEU A 162 -8.10 5.72 -12.53
N LYS A 163 -7.92 4.75 -11.63
CA LYS A 163 -8.59 3.47 -11.69
C LYS A 163 -9.38 3.24 -10.41
N LEU A 164 -10.66 2.92 -10.57
CA LEU A 164 -11.53 2.56 -9.47
C LEU A 164 -11.97 1.10 -9.69
N THR A 165 -11.69 0.23 -8.73
CA THR A 165 -12.31 -1.10 -8.69
C THR A 165 -13.46 -1.04 -7.69
N LEU A 166 -14.61 -1.56 -8.09
CA LEU A 166 -15.79 -1.60 -7.23
C LEU A 166 -16.03 -3.05 -6.81
N SER A 167 -16.06 -3.29 -5.50
CA SER A 167 -16.48 -4.56 -4.91
C SER A 167 -17.82 -4.37 -4.21
N ALA A 168 -18.83 -5.14 -4.61
CA ALA A 168 -20.14 -5.15 -3.96
C ALA A 168 -20.19 -6.29 -2.92
N THR A 169 -20.62 -5.98 -1.70
CA THR A 169 -20.84 -6.97 -0.63
C THR A 169 -22.24 -7.58 -0.66
N GLU A 170 -23.21 -6.93 -1.31
CA GLU A 170 -24.57 -7.43 -1.47
C GLU A 170 -25.08 -7.27 -2.91
N ASN A 171 -26.04 -8.15 -3.27
CA ASN A 171 -26.60 -8.38 -4.60
C ASN A 171 -26.61 -7.15 -5.53
N LEU A 172 -25.94 -7.28 -6.67
CA LEU A 172 -25.87 -6.33 -7.79
C LEU A 172 -27.22 -6.05 -8.50
N ASN A 173 -28.35 -6.40 -7.90
CA ASN A 173 -29.68 -6.23 -8.51
C ASN A 173 -30.17 -4.77 -8.54
N LEU A 174 -29.38 -3.81 -8.07
CA LEU A 174 -29.72 -2.38 -8.06
C LEU A 174 -28.84 -1.53 -8.99
N LEU A 175 -28.01 -2.15 -9.83
CA LEU A 175 -27.19 -1.47 -10.85
C LEU A 175 -27.73 -1.66 -12.29
N LEU A 176 -29.01 -2.06 -12.44
CA LEU A 176 -29.76 -2.09 -13.71
C LEU A 176 -30.87 -1.03 -13.72
#